data_AF-K6W572-F1
#
_entry.id   AF-K6W572-F1
#
_cell.length_a   1.000
_cell.length_b   1.000
_cell.length_c   1.000
_cell.angle_alpha   90.00
_cell.angle_beta   90.00
_cell.angle_gamma   90.00
#
_symmetry.space_group_name_H-M   'P 1'
#
loop_
_entity.id
_entity.type
_entity.pdbx_description
1 polymer ?
#
loop_
_entity_poly.entity_id
_entity_poly.type
_entity_poly.pdbx_seq_one_letter_code
_entity_poly.pdbx_strand_id
1 'polypeptide(L)'
;MTAALTDLRRTDSGQLAALIGRRVQRTWTANGDRRRDEGRVAMVVPSRRGDCLMVTRQDDSVDVWYVGDTDSEYQVLDDYPF
;
A
#
# COMPACT_ATOMS: atom_id res chain seq x y z
N MET A 1 -10.22 -15.28 -9.35
CA MET A 1 -9.00 -14.45 -9.25
C MET A 1 -8.64 -14.36 -7.78
N THR A 2 -7.48 -14.88 -7.40
CA THR A 2 -7.00 -14.91 -6.01
C THR A 2 -6.22 -13.63 -5.75
N ALA A 3 -6.82 -12.69 -5.02
CA ALA A 3 -6.13 -11.48 -4.58
C ALA A 3 -4.95 -11.88 -3.67
N ALA A 4 -3.73 -11.55 -4.07
CA ALA A 4 -2.54 -11.86 -3.30
C ALA A 4 -2.47 -10.92 -2.08
N LEU A 5 -2.67 -11.49 -0.88
CA LEU A 5 -2.30 -10.83 0.37
C LEU A 5 -0.77 -10.80 0.43
N THR A 6 -0.18 -9.63 0.14
CA THR A 6 1.25 -9.42 0.33
C THR A 6 1.45 -8.81 1.70
N ASP A 7 2.10 -9.54 2.61
CA ASP A 7 2.51 -8.97 3.88
C ASP A 7 3.63 -7.95 3.65
N LEU A 8 3.24 -6.68 3.45
CA LEU A 8 4.17 -5.58 3.17
C LEU A 8 5.04 -5.17 4.37
N ARG A 9 4.87 -5.83 5.54
CA ARG A 9 5.58 -5.52 6.79
C ARG A 9 7.07 -5.86 6.77
N ARG A 10 7.53 -6.66 5.79
CA ARG A 10 8.95 -7.08 5.63
C ARG A 10 9.54 -6.74 4.27
N THR A 11 8.80 -5.97 3.50
CA THR A 11 9.09 -5.72 2.09
C THR A 11 10.07 -4.56 2.01
N ASP A 12 11.27 -4.81 1.48
CA ASP A 12 12.20 -3.73 1.22
C ASP A 12 11.62 -2.74 0.19
N SER A 13 12.17 -1.53 0.16
CA SER A 13 11.69 -0.49 -0.75
C SER A 13 11.70 -0.91 -2.23
N GLY A 14 12.55 -1.85 -2.64
CA GLY A 14 12.62 -2.35 -4.02
C GLY A 14 11.45 -3.27 -4.34
N GLN A 15 11.07 -4.14 -3.41
CA GLN A 15 9.88 -4.98 -3.56
C GLN A 15 8.59 -4.13 -3.48
N LEU A 16 8.56 -3.05 -2.69
CA LEU A 16 7.45 -2.08 -2.71
C LEU A 16 7.36 -1.32 -4.03
N ALA A 17 8.50 -0.97 -4.64
CA ALA A 17 8.52 -0.31 -5.94
C ALA A 17 7.86 -1.15 -7.05
N ALA A 18 7.85 -2.48 -6.93
CA ALA A 18 7.12 -3.37 -7.84
C ALA A 18 5.59 -3.19 -7.79
N LEU A 19 5.07 -2.50 -6.77
CA LEU A 19 3.65 -2.16 -6.65
C LEU A 19 3.27 -0.90 -7.44
N ILE A 20 4.23 -0.10 -7.94
CA ILE A 20 3.91 1.09 -8.72
C ILE A 20 3.04 0.70 -9.93
N GLY A 21 1.95 1.45 -10.11
CA GLY A 21 0.92 1.17 -11.09
C GLY A 21 -0.10 0.12 -10.66
N ARG A 22 0.08 -0.63 -9.58
CA ARG A 22 -0.88 -1.63 -9.08
C ARG A 22 -1.94 -1.01 -8.19
N ARG A 23 -3.14 -1.58 -8.20
CA ARG A 23 -4.22 -1.23 -7.25
C ARG A 23 -4.00 -1.99 -5.96
N VAL A 24 -3.93 -1.25 -4.86
CA VAL A 24 -3.70 -1.79 -3.52
C VAL A 24 -4.83 -1.34 -2.61
N GLN A 25 -5.24 -2.23 -1.73
CA GLN A 25 -6.14 -1.95 -0.63
C GLN A 25 -5.35 -1.90 0.67
N ARG A 26 -5.55 -0.85 1.46
CA ARG A 26 -5.11 -0.78 2.85
C ARG A 26 -6.29 -1.09 3.77
N THR A 27 -6.05 -1.88 4.80
CA THR A 27 -7.00 -2.13 5.90
C THR A 27 -6.30 -1.81 7.21
N TRP A 28 -6.91 -1.01 8.07
CA TRP A 28 -6.32 -0.63 9.37
C TRP A 28 -7.42 -0.42 10.41
N THR A 29 -7.03 -0.38 11.68
CA THR A 29 -7.96 -0.04 12.77
C THR A 29 -7.84 1.43 13.12
N ALA A 30 -8.94 2.17 13.13
CA ALA A 30 -9.01 3.56 13.58
C ALA A 30 -10.16 3.72 14.58
N ASN A 31 -9.85 4.19 15.78
CA ASN A 31 -10.82 4.38 16.87
C ASN A 31 -11.62 3.11 17.21
N GLY A 32 -11.00 1.94 17.09
CA GLY A 32 -11.65 0.64 17.32
C GLY A 32 -12.42 0.09 16.11
N ASP A 33 -12.62 0.87 15.05
CA ASP A 33 -13.27 0.42 13.82
C ASP A 33 -12.26 -0.07 12.80
N ARG A 34 -12.58 -1.18 12.12
CA ARG A 34 -11.83 -1.64 10.95
C ARG A 34 -12.19 -0.78 9.73
N ARG A 35 -11.22 -0.03 9.22
CA ARG A 35 -11.33 0.82 8.02
C ARG A 35 -10.61 0.17 6.85
N ARG A 36 -11.08 0.46 5.64
CA ARG A 36 -10.52 -0.01 4.37
C ARG A 36 -10.46 1.15 3.40
N ASP A 37 -9.41 1.18 2.60
CA ASP A 37 -9.20 2.18 1.57
C ASP A 37 -8.43 1.59 0.38
N GLU A 38 -8.59 2.15 -0.82
CA GLU A 38 -8.07 1.56 -2.05
C GLU A 38 -7.52 2.60 -3.00
N GLY A 39 -6.26 2.46 -3.40
CA GLY A 39 -5.64 3.38 -4.34
C GLY A 39 -4.68 2.70 -5.29
N ARG A 40 -4.42 3.34 -6.43
CA ARG A 40 -3.37 2.92 -7.34
C ARG A 40 -2.05 3.54 -6.89
N VAL A 41 -1.03 2.72 -6.70
CA VAL A 41 0.29 3.20 -6.26
C VAL A 41 0.91 4.04 -7.38
N ALA A 42 1.20 5.30 -7.10
CA ALA A 42 1.87 6.21 -8.02
C ALA A 42 3.37 6.28 -7.74
N MET A 43 3.76 6.20 -6.46
CA MET A 43 5.16 6.34 -6.04
C MET A 43 5.40 5.62 -4.71
N VAL A 44 6.61 5.10 -4.54
CA VAL A 44 7.13 4.62 -3.26
C VAL A 44 8.32 5.48 -2.87
N VAL A 45 8.30 6.03 -1.65
CA VAL A 45 9.36 6.88 -1.11
C VAL A 45 10.03 6.15 0.05
N PRO A 46 11.27 5.67 -0.12
CA PRO A 46 12.03 5.08 0.98
C PRO A 46 12.46 6.16 1.97
N SER A 47 12.45 5.84 3.25
CA SER A 47 13.03 6.67 4.30
C SER A 47 14.31 6.04 4.86
N ARG A 48 15.19 6.88 5.42
CA ARG A 48 16.48 6.46 5.98
C ARG A 48 16.36 5.56 7.21
N ARG A 49 15.15 5.45 7.81
CA ARG A 49 14.90 4.60 8.98
C ARG A 49 14.46 3.19 8.61
N GLY A 50 14.39 2.86 7.32
CA GLY A 50 13.97 1.55 6.83
C GLY A 50 12.46 1.39 6.64
N ASP A 51 11.71 2.45 6.89
CA ASP A 51 10.29 2.63 6.60
C ASP A 51 10.08 3.18 5.17
N CYS A 52 8.85 3.06 4.67
CA CYS A 52 8.48 3.55 3.34
C CYS A 52 7.15 4.30 3.36
N LEU A 53 7.00 5.29 2.48
CA LEU A 53 5.73 5.91 2.18
C LEU A 53 5.24 5.40 0.82
N MET A 54 3.98 5.00 0.76
CA MET A 54 3.29 4.64 -0.47
C MET A 54 2.34 5.78 -0.83
N VAL A 55 2.60 6.45 -1.95
CA VAL A 55 1.70 7.46 -2.49
C VAL A 55 0.73 6.78 -3.43
N THR A 56 -0.55 6.89 -3.15
CA THR A 56 -1.62 6.30 -3.94
C THR A 56 -2.53 7.38 -4.50
N ARG A 57 -3.12 7.10 -5.66
CA ARG A 57 -4.12 7.95 -6.29
C ARG A 57 -5.48 7.24 -6.26
N GLN A 58 -6.52 7.97 -5.89
CA GLN A 58 -7.90 7.53 -5.97
C GLN A 58 -8.69 8.60 -6.71
N ASP A 59 -9.17 8.31 -7.92
CA ASP A 59 -9.88 9.27 -8.74
C ASP A 59 -9.16 10.65 -8.82
N ASP A 60 -9.65 11.63 -8.06
CA ASP A 60 -9.16 13.01 -7.97
C ASP A 60 -8.35 13.34 -6.70
N SER A 61 -8.12 12.38 -5.81
CA SER A 61 -7.30 12.53 -4.60
C SER A 61 -5.96 11.80 -4.69
N VAL A 62 -5.02 12.27 -3.86
CA VAL A 62 -3.74 11.61 -3.61
C VAL A 62 -3.63 11.37 -2.11
N ASP A 63 -3.39 10.12 -1.74
CA ASP A 63 -3.23 9.69 -0.36
C ASP A 63 -1.83 9.14 -0.11
N VAL A 64 -1.30 9.40 1.09
CA VAL A 64 0.02 8.93 1.50
C VAL A 64 -0.14 7.93 2.63
N TRP A 65 0.29 6.70 2.39
CA TRP A 65 0.22 5.62 3.35
C TRP A 65 1.59 5.31 3.92
N TYR A 66 1.68 5.23 5.24
CA TYR A 66 2.90 4.81 5.91
C TYR A 66 2.99 3.28 5.93
N VAL A 67 3.97 2.75 5.21
CA VAL A 67 4.28 1.32 5.13
C VAL A 67 5.38 1.03 6.14
N GLY A 68 4.95 0.61 7.33
CA GLY A 68 5.79 0.41 8.50
C GLY A 68 4.99 0.34 9.80
N ASP A 69 3.71 0.75 9.74
CA ASP A 69 2.74 0.54 10.82
C ASP A 69 2.30 -0.93 10.84
N THR A 70 2.46 -1.59 11.99
CA THR A 70 2.10 -3.01 12.19
C THR A 70 0.60 -3.25 12.09
N ASP A 71 -0.19 -2.20 12.31
CA ASP A 71 -1.66 -2.29 12.41
C ASP A 71 -2.35 -2.12 11.05
N SER A 72 -1.57 -1.93 9.98
CA SER A 72 -2.06 -1.85 8.61
C SER A 72 -1.76 -3.14 7.84
N GLU A 73 -2.78 -3.66 7.16
CA GLU A 73 -2.69 -4.77 6.22
C GLU A 73 -2.88 -4.25 4.79
N TYR A 74 -2.10 -4.77 3.85
CA TYR A 74 -2.14 -4.36 2.46
C TYR A 74 -2.43 -5.56 1.55
N GLN A 75 -3.31 -5.37 0.57
CA GLN A 75 -3.68 -6.41 -0.39
C GLN A 75 -3.61 -5.86 -1.81
N VAL A 76 -2.93 -6.56 -2.71
CA VAL A 76 -2.93 -6.21 -4.13
C VAL A 76 -4.21 -6.75 -4.75
N LEU A 77 -4.98 -5.85 -5.37
CA LEU A 77 -6.29 -6.18 -5.94
C LEU A 77 -6.21 -6.62 -7.41
N ASP A 78 -5.26 -6.06 -8.17
CA ASP A 78 -5.09 -6.34 -9.60
C ASP A 78 -3.63 -6.66 -9.94
N ASP A 79 -3.41 -7.70 -10.75
CA ASP A 79 -2.09 -8.09 -11.24
C ASP A 79 -1.66 -7.38 -12.54
N TYR A 80 -2.56 -6.65 -13.20
CA TYR A 80 -2.32 -6.08 -14.52
C TYR A 80 -1.51 -4.77 -14.46
N PRO A 81 -0.27 -4.75 -14.98
CA PRO A 81 0.37 -3.51 -15.38
C PRO A 81 -0.28 -3.08 -16.70
N PHE A 82 -0.56 -1.79 -16.86
CA PHE A 82 -0.74 -1.26 -18.21
C PHE A 82 0.62 -1.26 -18.92
#